data_AF-A0A9E4BNR3-F1
#
_entry.id   AF-A0A9E4BNR3-F1
#
_cell.length_a   1.000
_cell.length_b   1.000
_cell.length_c   1.000
_cell.angle_alpha   90.00
_cell.angle_beta   90.00
_cell.angle_gamma   90.00
#
_symmetry.space_group_name_H-M   'P 1'
#
loop_
_entity.id
_entity.type
_entity.pdbx_description
1 polymer ?
#
loop_
_entity_poly.entity_id
_entity_poly.type
_entity_poly.pdbx_seq_one_letter_code
_entity_poly.pdbx_strand_id
1 'polypeptide(L)'
;MQHAAEPPSTFAEAIGELSAYGSLLAYFDREIAARGVPATLTTFLPGLISGWVRFAFHPIIRLAYGIHFEVESEVAAGLAYLTCAGPDDALLALAETAPSQDELTLPEPVATVDGVPFEQRYNATVASGALTSRVAVVPDNRRVLAELGLSLFNDTHDFFTLHVVTGTHALGVCADAIGLDVDRLLSAGVLAAYLTIGAPRFDLRAPPTPTSIDDEHDAKMAFSCLDQARRLPSRRFDEAATVYMC
;
A
#
# COMPACT_ATOMS: atom_id res chain seq x y z
N MET A 1 31.27 6.11 -14.23
CA MET A 1 31.32 4.69 -13.83
C MET A 1 30.79 4.61 -12.40
N GLN A 2 29.52 4.27 -12.22
CA GLN A 2 28.99 3.88 -10.92
C GLN A 2 29.48 2.45 -10.63
N HIS A 3 30.13 2.25 -9.48
CA HIS A 3 30.39 0.90 -8.97
C HIS A 3 29.03 0.24 -8.73
N ALA A 4 28.72 -0.83 -9.45
CA ALA A 4 27.67 -1.74 -9.02
C ALA A 4 28.14 -2.36 -7.70
N ALA A 5 27.40 -2.14 -6.62
CA ALA A 5 27.66 -2.79 -5.34
C ALA A 5 27.58 -4.32 -5.52
N GLU A 6 28.44 -5.05 -4.81
CA GLU A 6 28.33 -6.52 -4.77
C GLU A 6 26.98 -6.91 -4.15
N PRO A 7 26.31 -7.95 -4.68
CA PRO A 7 25.02 -8.38 -4.16
C PRO A 7 25.13 -8.90 -2.71
N PRO A 8 24.10 -8.70 -1.88
CA PRO A 8 24.12 -9.13 -0.47
C PRO A 8 24.26 -10.64 -0.35
N SER A 9 25.03 -11.07 0.66
CA SER A 9 25.38 -12.48 0.87
C SER A 9 24.41 -13.22 1.80
N THR A 10 23.62 -12.47 2.58
CA THR A 10 22.59 -13.00 3.48
C THR A 10 21.25 -12.30 3.28
N PHE A 11 20.16 -12.93 3.74
CA PHE A 11 18.83 -12.31 3.73
C PHE A 11 18.81 -10.96 4.47
N ALA A 12 19.46 -10.88 5.64
CA ALA A 12 19.50 -9.65 6.44
C ALA A 12 20.22 -8.50 5.72
N GLU A 13 21.30 -8.80 5.00
CA GLU A 13 22.02 -7.81 4.18
C GLU A 13 21.23 -7.35 2.95
N ALA A 14 20.21 -8.11 2.53
CA ALA A 14 19.40 -7.79 1.36
C ALA A 14 18.19 -6.88 1.66
N ILE A 15 17.87 -6.68 2.94
CA ILE A 15 16.75 -5.82 3.35
C ILE A 15 17.07 -4.36 2.99
N GLY A 16 16.16 -3.70 2.28
CA GLY A 16 16.34 -2.32 1.82
C GLY A 16 17.19 -2.18 0.55
N GLU A 17 17.68 -3.28 -0.03
CA GLU A 17 18.56 -3.25 -1.20
C GLU A 17 17.80 -3.60 -2.48
N LEU A 18 17.45 -2.58 -3.29
CA LEU A 18 16.72 -2.78 -4.56
C LEU A 18 17.49 -3.66 -5.56
N SER A 19 18.83 -3.58 -5.53
CA SER A 19 19.70 -4.43 -6.37
C SER A 19 19.60 -5.92 -6.05
N ALA A 20 19.11 -6.27 -4.85
CA ALA A 20 18.95 -7.64 -4.38
C ALA A 20 17.64 -8.29 -4.84
N TYR A 21 16.78 -7.59 -5.57
CA TYR A 21 15.45 -8.11 -5.97
C TYR A 21 15.53 -9.50 -6.61
N GLY A 22 16.47 -9.72 -7.54
CA GLY A 22 16.61 -11.00 -8.23
C GLY A 22 17.00 -12.16 -7.29
N SER A 23 17.89 -11.93 -6.32
CA SER A 23 18.29 -12.95 -5.35
C SER A 23 17.20 -13.19 -4.30
N LEU A 24 16.48 -12.13 -3.91
CA LEU A 24 15.34 -12.20 -3.01
C LEU A 24 14.15 -12.94 -3.64
N LEU A 25 13.86 -12.73 -4.92
CA LEU A 25 12.84 -13.48 -5.64
C LEU A 25 13.13 -14.99 -5.61
N ALA A 26 14.35 -15.38 -6.00
CA ALA A 26 14.77 -16.77 -5.94
C ALA A 26 14.78 -17.33 -4.51
N TYR A 27 15.05 -16.49 -3.51
CA TYR A 27 14.96 -16.86 -2.10
C TYR A 27 13.51 -17.19 -1.71
N PHE A 28 12.56 -16.29 -1.97
CA PHE A 28 11.15 -16.50 -1.61
C PHE A 28 10.50 -17.64 -2.40
N ASP A 29 10.89 -17.87 -3.66
CA ASP A 29 10.47 -19.05 -4.41
C ASP A 29 10.84 -20.35 -3.67
N ARG A 30 12.07 -20.43 -3.15
CA ARG A 30 12.52 -21.60 -2.36
C ARG A 30 11.81 -21.71 -1.03
N GLU A 31 11.58 -20.59 -0.34
CA GLU A 31 10.85 -20.58 0.92
C GLU A 31 9.42 -21.09 0.72
N ILE A 32 8.69 -20.56 -0.28
CA ILE A 32 7.33 -21.00 -0.62
C ILE A 32 7.31 -22.48 -1.03
N ALA A 33 8.25 -22.94 -1.87
CA ALA A 33 8.33 -24.35 -2.24
C ALA A 33 8.58 -25.28 -1.04
N ALA A 34 9.30 -24.80 -0.01
CA ALA A 34 9.66 -25.60 1.15
C ALA A 34 8.55 -25.66 2.22
N ARG A 35 7.80 -24.58 2.45
CA ARG A 35 6.82 -24.48 3.56
C ARG A 35 5.40 -24.07 3.16
N GLY A 36 5.18 -23.76 1.88
CA GLY A 36 3.93 -23.22 1.36
C GLY A 36 3.74 -21.73 1.64
N VAL A 37 2.84 -21.11 0.87
CA VAL A 37 2.52 -19.66 0.97
C VAL A 37 2.14 -19.23 2.40
N PRO A 38 1.19 -19.87 3.11
CA PRO A 38 0.75 -19.37 4.41
C PRO A 38 1.89 -19.30 5.44
N ALA A 39 2.71 -20.35 5.52
CA ALA A 39 3.81 -20.39 6.48
C ALA A 39 4.93 -19.39 6.12
N THR A 40 5.18 -19.16 4.83
CA THR A 40 6.10 -18.10 4.39
C THR A 40 5.59 -16.73 4.79
N LEU A 41 4.32 -16.41 4.53
CA LEU A 41 3.74 -15.12 4.91
C LEU A 41 3.82 -14.88 6.42
N THR A 42 3.39 -15.84 7.25
CA THR A 42 3.47 -15.73 8.71
C THR A 42 4.91 -15.55 9.20
N THR A 43 5.90 -16.11 8.50
CA THR A 43 7.31 -15.97 8.88
C THR A 43 7.85 -14.57 8.58
N PHE A 44 7.59 -14.03 7.39
CA PHE A 44 8.32 -12.86 6.88
C PHE A 44 7.50 -11.58 6.88
N LEU A 45 6.20 -11.64 6.60
CA LEU A 45 5.38 -10.44 6.39
C LEU A 45 5.36 -9.49 7.61
N PRO A 46 5.24 -9.97 8.87
CA PRO A 46 5.21 -9.07 10.03
C PRO A 46 6.44 -8.16 10.16
N GLY A 47 7.62 -8.66 9.76
CA GLY A 47 8.88 -7.90 9.81
C GLY A 47 9.10 -6.95 8.63
N LEU A 48 8.28 -7.06 7.58
CA LEU A 48 8.46 -6.33 6.33
C LEU A 48 7.32 -5.34 6.04
N ILE A 49 6.14 -5.58 6.63
CA ILE A 49 4.90 -4.88 6.26
C ILE A 49 4.96 -3.38 6.45
N SER A 50 5.81 -2.85 7.33
CA SER A 50 5.93 -1.39 7.49
C SER A 50 6.42 -0.67 6.23
N GLY A 51 7.17 -1.34 5.35
CA GLY A 51 7.62 -0.79 4.07
C GLY A 51 6.54 -0.71 2.99
N TRP A 52 5.30 -1.12 3.28
CA TRP A 52 4.27 -1.35 2.26
C TRP A 52 3.92 -0.15 1.37
N VAL A 53 4.11 1.08 1.85
CA VAL A 53 3.78 2.31 1.10
C VAL A 53 4.94 2.80 0.22
N ARG A 54 6.20 2.55 0.63
CA ARG A 54 7.41 3.24 0.13
C ARG A 54 7.54 3.25 -1.40
N PHE A 55 7.15 2.16 -2.06
CA PHE A 55 7.13 2.05 -3.52
C PHE A 55 5.72 2.13 -4.09
N ALA A 56 4.97 3.17 -3.72
CA ALA A 56 3.59 3.41 -4.19
C ALA A 56 2.70 2.16 -4.07
N PHE A 57 2.78 1.45 -2.95
CA PHE A 57 1.99 0.25 -2.66
C PHE A 57 2.25 -0.98 -3.56
N HIS A 58 3.13 -0.89 -4.57
CA HIS A 58 3.37 -1.99 -5.52
C HIS A 58 3.72 -3.33 -4.85
N PRO A 59 4.60 -3.37 -3.82
CA PRO A 59 4.94 -4.64 -3.18
C PRO A 59 3.72 -5.35 -2.57
N ILE A 60 2.86 -4.61 -1.86
CA ILE A 60 1.70 -5.21 -1.20
C ILE A 60 0.58 -5.54 -2.20
N ILE A 61 0.40 -4.72 -3.25
CA ILE A 61 -0.60 -4.97 -4.29
C ILE A 61 -0.26 -6.26 -5.02
N ARG A 62 1.01 -6.42 -5.41
CA ARG A 62 1.50 -7.63 -6.06
C ARG A 62 1.34 -8.86 -5.18
N LEU A 63 1.70 -8.74 -3.90
CA LEU A 63 1.52 -9.79 -2.91
C LEU A 63 0.04 -10.20 -2.76
N ALA A 64 -0.86 -9.23 -2.63
CA ALA A 64 -2.29 -9.47 -2.47
C ALA A 64 -2.91 -10.16 -3.69
N TYR A 65 -2.52 -9.78 -4.91
CA TYR A 65 -2.97 -10.49 -6.12
C TYR A 65 -2.40 -11.90 -6.21
N GLY A 66 -1.13 -12.10 -5.85
CA GLY A 66 -0.56 -13.45 -5.74
C GLY A 66 -1.31 -14.34 -4.76
N ILE A 67 -1.72 -13.80 -3.60
CA ILE A 67 -2.54 -14.51 -2.62
C ILE A 67 -3.94 -14.80 -3.19
N HIS A 68 -4.61 -13.79 -3.73
CA HIS A 68 -6.01 -13.90 -4.16
C HIS A 68 -6.18 -14.86 -5.34
N PHE A 69 -5.25 -14.83 -6.30
CA PHE A 69 -5.30 -15.68 -7.49
C PHE A 69 -4.46 -16.96 -7.36
N GLU A 70 -3.93 -17.24 -6.16
CA GLU A 70 -3.13 -18.43 -5.87
C GLU A 70 -1.91 -18.58 -6.80
N VAL A 71 -1.26 -17.45 -7.11
CA VAL A 71 -0.07 -17.39 -7.98
C VAL A 71 1.18 -17.24 -7.11
N GLU A 72 1.82 -18.37 -6.80
CA GLU A 72 2.98 -18.42 -5.90
C GLU A 72 4.15 -17.51 -6.32
N SER A 73 4.43 -17.40 -7.63
CA SER A 73 5.50 -16.54 -8.13
C SER A 73 5.22 -15.05 -7.89
N GLU A 74 3.95 -14.64 -7.87
CA GLU A 74 3.55 -13.28 -7.55
C GLU A 74 3.62 -13.01 -6.04
N VAL A 75 3.34 -14.02 -5.22
CA VAL A 75 3.62 -13.97 -3.78
C VAL A 75 5.11 -13.78 -3.52
N ALA A 76 5.96 -14.58 -4.18
CA ALA A 76 7.41 -14.48 -4.05
C ALA A 76 7.92 -13.09 -4.50
N ALA A 77 7.42 -12.58 -5.62
CA ALA A 77 7.78 -11.26 -6.13
C ALA A 77 7.31 -10.12 -5.21
N GLY A 78 6.10 -10.22 -4.65
CA GLY A 78 5.59 -9.25 -3.67
C GLY A 78 6.45 -9.20 -2.41
N LEU A 79 6.81 -10.36 -1.86
CA LEU A 79 7.71 -10.44 -0.68
C LEU A 79 9.13 -9.96 -0.99
N ALA A 80 9.69 -10.32 -2.16
CA ALA A 80 11.00 -9.84 -2.60
C ALA A 80 11.01 -8.31 -2.70
N TYR A 81 9.98 -7.73 -3.33
CA TYR A 81 9.90 -6.30 -3.50
C TYR A 81 9.69 -5.57 -2.16
N LEU A 82 8.88 -6.14 -1.26
CA LEU A 82 8.68 -5.58 0.08
C LEU A 82 9.97 -5.65 0.91
N THR A 83 10.76 -6.71 0.73
CA THR A 83 12.09 -6.82 1.34
C THR A 83 13.05 -5.77 0.81
N CYS A 84 13.05 -5.51 -0.51
CA CYS A 84 13.79 -4.40 -1.09
C CYS A 84 13.32 -3.02 -0.59
N ALA A 85 12.04 -2.87 -0.27
CA ALA A 85 11.53 -1.63 0.35
C ALA A 85 12.14 -1.44 1.74
N GLY A 86 12.34 -2.55 2.45
CA GLY A 86 12.82 -2.58 3.82
C GLY A 86 11.76 -2.09 4.82
N PRO A 87 11.95 -2.33 6.11
CA PRO A 87 11.06 -1.80 7.13
C PRO A 87 11.08 -0.26 7.13
N ASP A 88 9.96 0.33 7.54
CA ASP A 88 9.81 1.76 7.74
C ASP A 88 9.56 2.07 9.22
N ASP A 89 10.62 2.45 9.93
CA ASP A 89 10.57 2.75 11.36
C ASP A 89 9.68 3.97 11.67
N ALA A 90 9.62 4.95 10.77
CA ALA A 90 8.77 6.12 10.96
C ALA A 90 7.30 5.73 10.86
N LEU A 91 6.95 4.87 9.90
CA LEU A 91 5.59 4.36 9.76
C LEU A 91 5.20 3.44 10.93
N LEU A 92 6.11 2.60 11.42
CA LEU A 92 5.88 1.78 12.62
C LEU A 92 5.63 2.65 13.86
N ALA A 93 6.52 3.60 14.14
CA ALA A 93 6.36 4.51 15.27
C ALA A 93 5.04 5.31 15.17
N LEU A 94 4.66 5.71 13.96
CA LEU A 94 3.41 6.41 13.71
C LEU A 94 2.19 5.50 13.98
N ALA A 95 2.22 4.25 13.53
CA ALA A 95 1.17 3.28 13.81
C ALA A 95 1.05 3.00 15.32
N GLU A 96 2.16 2.94 16.06
CA GLU A 96 2.16 2.71 17.51
C GLU A 96 1.58 3.89 18.31
N THR A 97 1.73 5.11 17.82
CA THR A 97 1.30 6.35 18.51
C THR A 97 -0.14 6.78 18.21
N ALA A 98 -0.87 6.02 17.39
CA ALA A 98 -2.23 6.33 16.96
C ALA A 98 -3.24 6.39 18.13
N PRO A 99 -3.85 7.55 18.45
CA PRO A 99 -5.02 7.60 19.31
C PRO A 99 -6.26 7.01 18.64
N SER A 100 -7.11 6.37 19.44
CA SER A 100 -8.53 6.19 19.12
C SER A 100 -9.19 7.57 19.16
N GLN A 101 -9.55 8.13 18.00
CA GLN A 101 -10.40 9.32 17.92
C GLN A 101 -11.66 8.98 17.15
N ASP A 102 -12.76 9.66 17.47
CA ASP A 102 -14.06 9.41 16.84
C ASP A 102 -14.15 10.01 15.42
N GLU A 103 -13.22 10.89 15.02
CA GLU A 103 -13.25 11.58 13.72
C GLU A 103 -11.87 11.65 13.05
N LEU A 104 -11.83 11.45 11.73
CA LEU A 104 -10.63 11.54 10.90
C LEU A 104 -10.38 13.01 10.50
N THR A 105 -9.28 13.59 10.97
CA THR A 105 -8.83 14.92 10.54
C THR A 105 -7.75 14.81 9.47
N LEU A 106 -7.95 15.47 8.33
CA LEU A 106 -6.97 15.47 7.24
C LEU A 106 -6.04 16.69 7.33
N PRO A 107 -4.74 16.52 7.08
CA PRO A 107 -3.79 17.63 7.04
C PRO A 107 -4.03 18.55 5.85
N GLU A 108 -3.55 19.79 5.97
CA GLU A 108 -3.59 20.81 4.90
C GLU A 108 -2.70 20.43 3.70
N PRO A 109 -2.98 20.96 2.50
CA PRO A 109 -2.19 20.71 1.30
C PRO A 109 -0.70 21.02 1.47
N VAL A 110 0.14 20.15 0.91
CA VAL A 110 1.60 20.27 0.92
C VAL A 110 2.08 20.43 -0.52
N ALA A 111 2.99 21.38 -0.75
CA ALA A 111 3.55 21.59 -2.07
C ALA A 111 4.31 20.34 -2.55
N THR A 112 4.07 19.95 -3.80
CA THR A 112 4.73 18.82 -4.44
C THR A 112 5.52 19.30 -5.65
N VAL A 113 6.52 18.50 -6.04
CA VAL A 113 7.35 18.77 -7.21
C VAL A 113 7.01 17.75 -8.28
N ASP A 114 6.54 18.24 -9.43
CA ASP A 114 6.22 17.42 -10.59
C ASP A 114 7.46 16.70 -11.12
N GLY A 115 7.26 15.49 -11.65
CA GLY A 115 8.33 14.67 -12.24
C GLY A 115 9.27 13.99 -11.23
N VAL A 116 9.07 14.19 -9.92
CA VAL A 116 9.81 13.46 -8.89
C VAL A 116 9.14 12.10 -8.62
N PRO A 117 9.88 10.98 -8.67
CA PRO A 117 9.33 9.66 -8.35
C PRO A 117 8.70 9.60 -6.96
N PHE A 118 7.64 8.81 -6.81
CA PHE A 118 6.89 8.69 -5.55
C PHE A 118 7.80 8.34 -4.36
N GLU A 119 8.72 7.39 -4.52
CA GLU A 119 9.64 6.99 -3.47
C GLU A 119 10.48 8.16 -2.94
N GLN A 120 10.99 9.02 -3.84
CA GLN A 120 11.76 10.19 -3.44
C GLN A 120 10.88 11.21 -2.69
N ARG A 121 9.64 11.40 -3.14
CA ARG A 121 8.65 12.24 -2.45
C ARG A 121 8.32 11.66 -1.08
N TYR A 122 8.11 10.35 -0.98
CA TYR A 122 7.82 9.64 0.25
C TYR A 122 8.95 9.80 1.26
N ASN A 123 10.20 9.56 0.84
CA ASN A 123 11.37 9.74 1.68
C ASN A 123 11.51 11.20 2.15
N ALA A 124 11.20 12.18 1.30
CA ALA A 124 11.17 13.59 1.69
C ALA A 124 10.03 13.90 2.70
N THR A 125 8.84 13.32 2.51
CA THR A 125 7.72 13.44 3.47
C THR A 125 8.11 12.90 4.85
N VAL A 126 8.70 11.70 4.89
CA VAL A 126 9.20 11.10 6.14
C VAL A 126 10.28 11.98 6.78
N ALA A 127 11.29 12.38 6.00
CA ALA A 127 12.43 13.17 6.49
C ALA A 127 12.04 14.58 6.97
N SER A 128 10.95 15.15 6.43
CA SER A 128 10.44 16.46 6.86
C SER A 128 9.82 16.47 8.25
N GLY A 129 9.51 15.29 8.81
CA GLY A 129 8.74 15.18 10.04
C GLY A 129 7.25 15.51 9.86
N ALA A 130 6.74 15.56 8.62
CA ALA A 130 5.30 15.72 8.36
C ALA A 130 4.46 14.58 8.98
N LEU A 131 5.06 13.41 9.17
CA LEU A 131 4.49 12.25 9.88
C LEU A 131 4.49 12.40 11.42
N THR A 132 4.49 13.62 11.95
CA THR A 132 4.38 13.90 13.39
C THR A 132 2.92 14.02 13.87
N SER A 133 1.98 14.13 12.94
CA SER A 133 0.55 14.12 13.22
C SER A 133 0.12 12.76 13.77
N ARG A 134 -0.65 12.76 14.85
CA ARG A 134 -1.26 11.55 15.40
C ARG A 134 -2.17 10.90 14.36
N VAL A 135 -1.97 9.61 14.13
CA VAL A 135 -2.86 8.82 13.27
C VAL A 135 -4.18 8.57 13.98
N ALA A 136 -5.29 8.91 13.33
CA ALA A 136 -6.62 8.58 13.85
C ALA A 136 -6.98 7.14 13.43
N VAL A 137 -7.41 6.33 14.39
CA VAL A 137 -8.17 5.10 14.11
C VAL A 137 -9.61 5.35 14.51
N VAL A 138 -10.52 5.27 13.53
CA VAL A 138 -11.95 5.58 13.68
C VAL A 138 -12.79 4.29 13.65
N PRO A 139 -14.06 4.30 14.11
CA PRO A 139 -14.98 3.19 13.88
C PRO A 139 -15.10 2.86 12.38
N ASP A 140 -15.16 1.56 12.04
CA ASP A 140 -15.10 1.05 10.66
C ASP A 140 -13.87 1.55 9.87
N ASN A 141 -12.73 1.68 10.54
CA ASN A 141 -11.51 2.30 10.00
C ASN A 141 -11.15 1.88 8.57
N ARG A 142 -11.21 0.56 8.30
CA ARG A 142 -10.91 0.00 6.97
C ARG A 142 -11.84 0.53 5.89
N ARG A 143 -13.14 0.60 6.18
CA ARG A 143 -14.14 1.16 5.26
C ARG A 143 -13.88 2.64 5.04
N VAL A 144 -13.70 3.42 6.12
CA VAL A 144 -13.49 4.87 6.03
C VAL A 144 -12.26 5.20 5.19
N LEU A 145 -11.13 4.53 5.44
CA LEU A 145 -9.89 4.81 4.72
C LEU A 145 -9.93 4.33 3.27
N ALA A 146 -10.62 3.24 2.98
CA ALA A 146 -10.80 2.81 1.60
C ALA A 146 -11.75 3.72 0.81
N GLU A 147 -12.85 4.19 1.43
CA GLU A 147 -13.75 5.19 0.82
C GLU A 147 -13.05 6.54 0.63
N LEU A 148 -12.15 6.90 1.53
CA LEU A 148 -11.27 8.06 1.35
C LEU A 148 -10.39 7.89 0.12
N GLY A 149 -9.71 6.75 -0.02
CA GLY A 149 -8.88 6.45 -1.19
C GLY A 149 -9.68 6.54 -2.49
N LEU A 150 -10.90 5.98 -2.49
CA LEU A 150 -11.79 6.03 -3.66
C LEU A 150 -12.19 7.47 -4.00
N SER A 151 -12.56 8.27 -3.00
CA SER A 151 -12.97 9.66 -3.22
C SER A 151 -11.80 10.54 -3.66
N LEU A 152 -10.62 10.29 -3.11
CA LEU A 152 -9.38 10.95 -3.51
C LEU A 152 -9.05 10.67 -4.98
N PHE A 153 -9.13 9.41 -5.41
CA PHE A 153 -8.89 9.04 -6.79
C PHE A 153 -9.95 9.61 -7.74
N ASN A 154 -11.22 9.56 -7.34
CA ASN A 154 -12.34 10.10 -8.11
C ASN A 154 -12.21 11.58 -8.44
N ASP A 155 -11.68 12.37 -7.51
CA ASP A 155 -11.60 13.82 -7.69
C ASP A 155 -10.32 14.25 -8.38
N THR A 156 -9.22 13.55 -8.12
CA THR A 156 -7.90 13.95 -8.62
C THR A 156 -7.52 13.27 -9.93
N HIS A 157 -8.00 12.05 -10.16
CA HIS A 157 -7.54 11.16 -11.23
C HIS A 157 -6.01 11.02 -11.27
N ASP A 158 -5.36 11.22 -10.12
CA ASP A 158 -3.91 11.13 -10.01
C ASP A 158 -3.49 9.66 -9.97
N PHE A 159 -2.44 9.33 -10.73
CA PHE A 159 -1.93 7.97 -10.85
C PHE A 159 -1.59 7.34 -9.48
N PHE A 160 -1.04 8.11 -8.53
CA PHE A 160 -0.68 7.59 -7.21
C PHE A 160 -1.91 7.41 -6.32
N THR A 161 -2.97 8.19 -6.52
CA THR A 161 -4.21 8.05 -5.72
C THR A 161 -4.95 6.74 -6.00
N LEU A 162 -4.87 6.19 -7.23
CA LEU A 162 -5.31 4.82 -7.54
C LEU A 162 -4.62 3.78 -6.64
N HIS A 163 -3.35 4.00 -6.32
CA HIS A 163 -2.57 3.09 -5.48
C HIS A 163 -3.02 3.12 -4.01
N VAL A 164 -3.71 4.17 -3.57
CA VAL A 164 -4.38 4.20 -2.26
C VAL A 164 -5.60 3.27 -2.28
N VAL A 165 -6.40 3.27 -3.37
CA VAL A 165 -7.55 2.36 -3.51
C VAL A 165 -7.11 0.90 -3.54
N THR A 166 -6.15 0.58 -4.42
CA THR A 166 -5.65 -0.79 -4.59
C THR A 166 -4.77 -1.23 -3.40
N GLY A 167 -4.04 -0.31 -2.78
CA GLY A 167 -3.22 -0.57 -1.58
C GLY A 167 -4.05 -0.84 -0.32
N THR A 168 -5.14 -0.08 -0.09
CA THR A 168 -6.07 -0.35 1.02
C THR A 168 -6.77 -1.70 0.85
N HIS A 169 -7.17 -2.05 -0.38
CA HIS A 169 -7.64 -3.40 -0.73
C HIS A 169 -6.59 -4.47 -0.40
N ALA A 170 -5.37 -4.28 -0.90
CA ALA A 170 -4.28 -5.24 -0.75
C ALA A 170 -3.93 -5.52 0.71
N LEU A 171 -3.87 -4.48 1.55
CA LEU A 171 -3.64 -4.66 2.98
C LEU A 171 -4.76 -5.46 3.65
N GLY A 172 -6.01 -5.26 3.22
CA GLY A 172 -7.16 -6.05 3.67
C GLY A 172 -7.09 -7.53 3.27
N VAL A 173 -6.53 -7.86 2.11
CA VAL A 173 -6.26 -9.25 1.67
C VAL A 173 -5.17 -9.88 2.54
N CYS A 174 -4.12 -9.13 2.84
CA CYS A 174 -2.98 -9.61 3.63
C CYS A 174 -3.21 -9.60 5.15
N ALA A 175 -4.34 -9.08 5.62
CA ALA A 175 -4.59 -8.75 7.03
C ALA A 175 -4.29 -9.90 8.00
N ASP A 176 -4.71 -11.13 7.67
CA ASP A 176 -4.53 -12.30 8.53
C ASP A 176 -3.05 -12.70 8.71
N ALA A 177 -2.19 -12.36 7.75
CA ALA A 177 -0.76 -12.68 7.78
C ALA A 177 0.13 -11.57 8.35
N ILE A 178 -0.39 -10.35 8.49
CA ILE A 178 0.39 -9.17 8.94
C ILE A 178 0.81 -9.28 10.41
N GLY A 179 0.01 -9.92 11.26
CA GLY A 179 0.34 -10.16 12.68
C GLY A 179 0.47 -8.90 13.55
N LEU A 180 0.22 -7.72 12.99
CA LEU A 180 0.21 -6.41 13.64
C LEU A 180 -1.22 -5.83 13.63
N ASP A 181 -1.43 -4.73 14.37
CA ASP A 181 -2.69 -3.97 14.28
C ASP A 181 -2.82 -3.33 12.89
N VAL A 182 -3.51 -4.05 12.00
CA VAL A 182 -3.72 -3.67 10.60
C VAL A 182 -4.40 -2.32 10.48
N ASP A 183 -5.29 -1.95 11.41
CA ASP A 183 -6.03 -0.70 11.31
C ASP A 183 -5.12 0.50 11.57
N ARG A 184 -4.19 0.38 12.52
CA ARG A 184 -3.17 1.40 12.77
C ARG A 184 -2.20 1.53 11.60
N LEU A 185 -1.73 0.40 11.06
CA LEU A 185 -0.84 0.39 9.89
C LEU A 185 -1.52 1.01 8.66
N LEU A 186 -2.79 0.66 8.43
CA LEU A 186 -3.60 1.21 7.34
C LEU A 186 -3.70 2.73 7.46
N SER A 187 -4.04 3.21 8.66
CA SER A 187 -4.20 4.64 8.93
C SER A 187 -2.89 5.41 8.76
N ALA A 188 -1.78 4.87 9.27
CA ALA A 188 -0.46 5.45 9.09
C ALA A 188 -0.05 5.49 7.62
N GLY A 189 -0.23 4.41 6.89
CA GLY A 189 0.17 4.34 5.47
C GLY A 189 -0.68 5.19 4.55
N VAL A 190 -2.01 5.26 4.77
CA VAL A 190 -2.90 6.15 4.01
C VAL A 190 -2.55 7.61 4.28
N LEU A 191 -2.28 7.98 5.53
CA LEU A 191 -1.83 9.34 5.87
C LEU A 191 -0.50 9.67 5.21
N ALA A 192 0.48 8.75 5.26
CA ALA A 192 1.77 8.94 4.64
C ALA A 192 1.64 9.13 3.13
N ALA A 193 0.88 8.28 2.45
CA ALA A 193 0.63 8.43 1.01
C ALA A 193 -0.12 9.72 0.68
N TYR A 194 -1.15 10.09 1.44
CA TYR A 194 -1.90 11.33 1.23
C TYR A 194 -0.98 12.55 1.29
N LEU A 195 -0.13 12.64 2.32
CA LEU A 195 0.87 13.70 2.44
C LEU A 195 1.91 13.65 1.31
N THR A 196 2.38 12.46 0.93
CA THR A 196 3.32 12.28 -0.18
C THR A 196 2.72 12.75 -1.51
N ILE A 197 1.42 12.55 -1.73
CA ILE A 197 0.68 12.97 -2.93
C ILE A 197 0.45 14.50 -2.94
N GLY A 198 0.61 15.18 -1.81
CA GLY A 198 0.49 16.63 -1.66
C GLY A 198 -0.75 17.08 -0.89
N ALA A 199 -1.41 16.15 -0.21
CA ALA A 199 -2.65 16.38 0.52
C ALA A 199 -3.68 17.20 -0.32
N PRO A 200 -4.00 16.76 -1.55
CA PRO A 200 -4.89 17.51 -2.43
C PRO A 200 -6.28 17.61 -1.80
N ARG A 201 -7.03 18.66 -2.14
CA ARG A 201 -8.43 18.79 -1.72
C ARG A 201 -9.32 17.90 -2.58
N PHE A 202 -10.31 17.27 -1.96
CA PHE A 202 -11.29 16.40 -2.59
C PHE A 202 -12.60 16.41 -1.78
N ASP A 203 -13.70 16.01 -2.42
CA ASP A 203 -15.00 15.81 -1.82
C ASP A 203 -15.20 14.33 -1.46
N LEU A 204 -15.22 14.05 -0.16
CA LEU A 204 -15.48 12.72 0.41
C LEU A 204 -16.81 12.10 -0.04
N ARG A 205 -17.75 12.90 -0.57
CA ARG A 205 -19.09 12.46 -0.94
C ARG A 205 -19.33 12.42 -2.44
N ALA A 206 -18.38 12.88 -3.25
CA ALA A 206 -18.52 12.85 -4.70
C ALA A 206 -18.80 11.43 -5.20
N PRO A 207 -19.73 11.24 -6.16
CA PRO A 207 -19.97 9.94 -6.76
C PRO A 207 -18.81 9.53 -7.69
N PRO A 208 -18.58 8.22 -7.88
CA PRO A 208 -17.62 7.72 -8.86
C PRO A 208 -17.89 8.30 -10.26
N THR A 209 -16.87 8.88 -10.88
CA THR A 209 -16.90 9.46 -12.22
C THR A 209 -16.05 8.59 -13.15
N PRO A 210 -16.56 8.23 -14.34
CA PRO A 210 -15.80 7.42 -15.29
C PRO A 210 -14.60 8.19 -15.83
N THR A 211 -13.41 7.68 -15.56
CA THR A 211 -12.18 8.10 -16.23
C THR A 211 -11.35 6.86 -16.47
N SER A 212 -11.30 6.41 -17.73
CA SER A 212 -10.37 5.36 -18.12
C SER A 212 -8.94 5.89 -18.01
N ILE A 213 -8.08 5.12 -17.35
CA ILE A 213 -6.63 5.37 -17.34
C ILE A 213 -5.99 4.58 -18.48
N ASP A 214 -6.07 3.26 -18.37
CA ASP A 214 -5.71 2.25 -19.36
C ASP A 214 -6.27 0.90 -18.92
N ASP A 215 -6.26 -0.08 -19.82
CA ASP A 215 -6.84 -1.40 -19.60
C ASP A 215 -6.32 -2.09 -18.32
N GLU A 216 -5.04 -1.92 -17.96
CA GLU A 216 -4.44 -2.57 -16.80
C GLU A 216 -4.92 -1.92 -15.50
N HIS A 217 -4.91 -0.60 -15.43
CA HIS A 217 -5.33 0.16 -14.24
C HIS A 217 -6.83 0.10 -14.03
N ASP A 218 -7.61 0.14 -15.12
CA ASP A 218 -9.06 0.02 -15.07
C ASP A 218 -9.45 -1.38 -14.55
N ALA A 219 -8.77 -2.44 -15.01
CA ALA A 219 -9.00 -3.80 -14.50
C ALA A 219 -8.66 -3.93 -12.99
N LYS A 220 -7.55 -3.33 -12.53
CA LYS A 220 -7.19 -3.30 -11.11
C LYS A 220 -8.22 -2.54 -10.28
N MET A 221 -8.69 -1.39 -10.77
CA MET A 221 -9.72 -0.60 -10.11
C MET A 221 -11.04 -1.35 -10.01
N ALA A 222 -11.51 -1.92 -11.12
CA ALA A 222 -12.73 -2.72 -11.16
C ALA A 222 -12.64 -3.89 -10.18
N PHE A 223 -11.56 -4.66 -10.22
CA PHE A 223 -11.35 -5.82 -9.35
C PHE A 223 -11.25 -5.42 -7.88
N SER A 224 -10.41 -4.45 -7.53
CA SER A 224 -10.25 -4.02 -6.14
C SER A 224 -11.54 -3.44 -5.58
N CYS A 225 -12.31 -2.67 -6.35
CA CYS A 225 -13.62 -2.19 -5.91
C CYS A 225 -14.60 -3.36 -5.72
N LEU A 226 -14.68 -4.29 -6.67
CA LEU A 226 -15.59 -5.45 -6.57
C LEU A 226 -15.28 -6.33 -5.34
N ASP A 227 -14.00 -6.59 -5.07
CA ASP A 227 -13.61 -7.40 -3.90
C ASP A 227 -13.80 -6.63 -2.58
N GLN A 228 -13.56 -5.32 -2.58
CA GLN A 228 -13.87 -4.47 -1.42
C GLN A 228 -15.37 -4.41 -1.11
N ALA A 229 -16.24 -4.33 -2.11
CA ALA A 229 -17.69 -4.34 -1.93
C ALA A 229 -18.20 -5.62 -1.24
N ARG A 230 -17.50 -6.76 -1.45
CA ARG A 230 -17.80 -8.03 -0.78
C ARG A 230 -17.37 -8.06 0.68
N ARG A 231 -16.36 -7.27 1.06
CA ARG A 231 -15.72 -7.28 2.39
C ARG A 231 -16.19 -6.15 3.30
N LEU A 232 -16.57 -5.01 2.72
CA LEU A 232 -16.88 -3.78 3.43
C LEU A 232 -18.35 -3.40 3.18
N PRO A 233 -19.08 -2.93 4.20
CA PRO A 233 -20.47 -2.52 4.04
C PRO A 233 -20.57 -1.13 3.38
N SER A 234 -20.21 -1.02 2.09
CA SER A 234 -20.33 0.21 1.31
C SER A 234 -20.72 -0.05 -0.15
N ARG A 235 -21.79 0.62 -0.58
CA ARG A 235 -22.26 0.58 -1.98
C ARG A 235 -21.39 1.36 -2.95
N ARG A 236 -20.54 2.27 -2.45
CA ARG A 236 -19.67 3.10 -3.31
C ARG A 236 -18.71 2.24 -4.13
N PHE A 237 -18.29 1.10 -3.58
CA PHE A 237 -17.41 0.17 -4.28
C PHE A 237 -18.14 -0.62 -5.39
N ASP A 238 -19.40 -1.00 -5.21
CA ASP A 238 -20.21 -1.62 -6.28
C ASP A 238 -20.42 -0.65 -7.45
N GLU A 239 -20.72 0.61 -7.12
CA GLU A 239 -20.90 1.69 -8.10
C GLU A 239 -19.61 1.95 -8.87
N ALA A 240 -18.48 2.08 -8.16
CA ALA A 240 -17.16 2.26 -8.78
C ALA A 240 -16.76 1.06 -9.66
N ALA A 241 -16.95 -0.18 -9.19
CA ALA A 241 -16.63 -1.36 -9.98
C ALA A 241 -17.40 -1.39 -11.30
N THR A 242 -18.68 -1.01 -11.28
CA THR A 242 -19.51 -0.94 -12.49
C THR A 242 -18.95 0.05 -13.51
N VAL A 243 -18.46 1.21 -13.04
CA VAL A 243 -17.88 2.25 -13.89
C VAL A 243 -16.63 1.78 -14.61
N TYR A 244 -15.72 1.06 -13.94
CA TYR A 244 -14.46 0.59 -14.52
C TYR A 244 -14.57 -0.72 -15.32
N MET A 245 -15.76 -1.34 -15.38
CA MET A 245 -16.02 -2.55 -16.19
C MET A 245 -16.65 -2.24 -17.56
N CYS A 246 -17.07 -1.00 -17.80
CA CYS A 246 -17.79 -0.57 -19.01
C CYS A 246 -16.88 0.16 -19.99
#